data_AF-A0A0R2FQP5-F1
#
_entry.id   AF-A0A0R2FQP5-F1
#
_cell.length_a   1.000
_cell.length_b   1.000
_cell.length_c   1.000
_cell.angle_alpha   90.00
_cell.angle_beta   90.00
_cell.angle_gamma   90.00
#
_symmetry.space_group_name_H-M   'P 1'
#
loop_
_entity.id
_entity.type
_entity.pdbx_description
1 polymer ?
#
loop_
_entity_poly.entity_id
_entity_poly.type
_entity_poly.pdbx_seq_one_letter_code
_entity_poly.pdbx_strand_id
1 'polypeptide(L)'
;MLVLGGNTETPVPKYCNNCGKPYPWTQTAIDATKELINMSDLSSDDKKSFENSIPDLLTETPKTKLATTKFKIYASKAGVTIANGLKEILIDVVSESVKKAIWGV
;
A
#
# COMPACT_ATOMS: atom_id res chain seq x y z
N MET A 1 -11.00 -41.28 3.35
CA MET A 1 -11.85 -40.06 3.38
C MET A 1 -10.91 -38.87 3.24
N LEU A 2 -10.75 -38.35 2.03
CA LEU A 2 -9.86 -37.21 1.76
C LEU A 2 -10.65 -35.92 2.02
N VAL A 3 -10.23 -35.17 3.03
CA VAL A 3 -10.77 -33.83 3.29
C VAL A 3 -10.06 -32.86 2.36
N LEU A 4 -10.70 -32.51 1.23
CA LEU A 4 -10.29 -31.41 0.36
C LEU A 4 -10.87 -30.11 0.91
N GLY A 5 -10.27 -29.59 1.97
CA GLY A 5 -10.61 -28.29 2.56
C GLY A 5 -9.53 -27.26 2.27
N GLY A 6 -9.36 -26.89 0.99
CA GLY A 6 -8.51 -25.78 0.58
C GLY A 6 -9.37 -24.58 0.20
N ASN A 7 -9.57 -23.67 1.13
CA ASN A 7 -10.17 -22.35 0.90
C ASN A 7 -9.23 -21.55 -0.02
N THR A 8 -9.44 -21.69 -1.32
CA THR A 8 -8.76 -20.93 -2.36
C THR A 8 -9.39 -19.55 -2.48
N GLU A 9 -9.08 -18.67 -1.53
CA GLU A 9 -9.35 -17.25 -1.72
C GLU A 9 -8.56 -16.76 -2.92
N THR A 10 -9.27 -16.51 -4.03
CA THR A 10 -8.65 -15.93 -5.21
C THR A 10 -8.31 -14.48 -4.89
N PRO A 11 -7.04 -14.05 -5.06
CA PRO A 11 -6.65 -12.70 -4.70
C PRO A 11 -7.43 -11.70 -5.55
N VAL A 12 -8.07 -10.74 -4.88
CA VAL A 12 -8.84 -9.68 -5.55
C VAL A 12 -7.88 -8.89 -6.45
N PRO A 13 -8.15 -8.79 -7.76
CA PRO A 13 -7.22 -8.14 -8.68
C PRO A 13 -7.15 -6.65 -8.37
N LYS A 14 -5.99 -6.02 -8.44
CA LYS A 14 -5.84 -4.59 -8.06
C LYS A 14 -6.04 -3.64 -9.24
N TYR A 15 -5.71 -4.15 -10.42
CA TYR A 15 -5.77 -3.41 -11.68
C TYR A 15 -6.50 -4.24 -12.72
N CYS A 16 -7.16 -3.54 -13.64
CA CYS A 16 -7.83 -4.16 -14.77
C CYS A 16 -6.80 -4.77 -15.72
N ASN A 17 -6.87 -6.07 -15.95
CA ASN A 17 -5.97 -6.78 -16.86
C ASN A 17 -6.12 -6.33 -18.34
N ASN A 18 -7.23 -5.67 -18.69
CA ASN A 18 -7.48 -5.20 -20.06
C ASN A 18 -6.94 -3.78 -20.31
N CYS A 19 -7.11 -2.85 -19.36
CA CYS A 19 -6.77 -1.43 -19.57
C CYS A 19 -5.72 -0.87 -18.60
N GLY A 20 -5.28 -1.65 -17.60
CA GLY A 20 -4.27 -1.24 -16.62
C GLY A 20 -4.73 -0.21 -15.59
N LYS A 21 -6.01 0.19 -15.58
CA LYS A 21 -6.55 1.13 -14.59
C LYS A 21 -6.78 0.44 -13.24
N PRO A 22 -6.61 1.14 -12.10
CA PRO A 22 -6.95 0.60 -10.80
C PRO A 22 -8.45 0.33 -10.72
N TYR A 23 -8.83 -0.75 -10.04
CA TYR A 23 -10.22 -0.96 -9.68
C TYR A 23 -10.67 0.03 -8.60
N PRO A 24 -12.00 0.22 -8.39
CA PRO A 24 -12.51 1.19 -7.43
C PRO A 24 -11.92 1.07 -6.03
N TRP A 25 -11.78 -0.15 -5.49
CA TRP A 25 -11.17 -0.34 -4.16
C TRP A 25 -9.70 0.07 -4.11
N THR A 26 -8.93 -0.22 -5.16
CA THR A 26 -7.53 0.19 -5.26
C THR A 26 -7.40 1.71 -5.39
N GLN A 27 -8.28 2.34 -6.18
CA GLN A 27 -8.31 3.79 -6.32
C GLN A 27 -8.66 4.47 -4.99
N THR A 28 -9.72 4.00 -4.32
CA THR A 28 -10.12 4.52 -2.99
C THR A 28 -8.99 4.37 -1.97
N ALA A 29 -8.27 3.24 -1.95
CA ALA A 29 -7.15 3.05 -1.05
C ALA A 29 -5.99 4.02 -1.34
N ILE A 30 -5.68 4.27 -2.61
CA ILE A 30 -4.68 5.28 -3.03
C ILE A 30 -5.10 6.66 -2.54
N ASP A 31 -6.36 7.05 -2.75
CA ASP A 31 -6.85 8.38 -2.42
C ASP A 31 -6.91 8.60 -0.90
N ALA A 32 -7.42 7.63 -0.14
CA ALA A 32 -7.43 7.68 1.32
C ALA A 32 -6.00 7.72 1.91
N THR A 33 -5.06 6.98 1.31
CA THR A 33 -3.64 7.02 1.70
C THR A 33 -3.06 8.43 1.52
N LYS A 34 -3.32 9.07 0.38
CA LYS A 34 -2.85 10.44 0.12
C LYS A 34 -3.48 11.46 1.07
N GLU A 35 -4.77 11.33 1.34
CA GLU A 35 -5.45 12.19 2.30
C GLU A 35 -4.80 12.10 3.68
N LEU A 36 -4.52 10.88 4.15
CA LEU A 36 -3.88 10.65 5.44
C LEU A 36 -2.43 11.19 5.48
N ILE A 37 -1.68 11.08 4.38
CA ILE A 37 -0.36 11.72 4.25
C ILE A 37 -0.50 13.24 4.35
N ASN A 38 -1.52 13.85 3.74
CA ASN A 38 -1.73 15.29 3.79
C ASN A 38 -2.09 15.81 5.17
N MET A 39 -2.70 14.99 6.02
CA MET A 39 -2.97 15.31 7.43
C MET A 39 -1.72 15.30 8.32
N SER A 40 -0.59 14.75 7.86
CA SER A 40 0.64 14.68 8.64
C SER A 40 1.39 16.02 8.72
N ASP A 41 2.32 16.14 9.67
CA ASP A 41 3.23 17.29 9.81
C ASP A 41 4.46 17.23 8.90
N LEU A 42 4.48 16.33 7.91
CA LEU A 42 5.55 16.25 6.93
C LEU A 42 5.66 17.56 6.11
N SER A 43 6.88 17.88 5.67
CA SER A 43 7.08 18.98 4.72
C SER A 43 6.34 18.69 3.40
N SER A 44 6.00 19.74 2.65
CA SER A 44 5.31 19.60 1.36
C SER A 44 6.08 18.70 0.38
N ASP A 45 7.41 18.76 0.40
CA ASP A 45 8.28 17.91 -0.43
C ASP A 45 8.27 16.45 0.04
N ASP A 46 8.29 16.22 1.36
CA ASP A 46 8.19 14.87 1.91
C ASP A 46 6.81 14.25 1.61
N LYS A 47 5.72 15.02 1.75
CA LYS A 47 4.35 14.59 1.38
C LYS A 47 4.31 14.17 -0.08
N LYS A 48 4.74 15.06 -0.99
CA LYS A 48 4.77 14.78 -2.43
C LYS A 48 5.64 13.57 -2.77
N SER A 49 6.80 13.44 -2.15
CA SER A 49 7.69 12.27 -2.35
C SER A 49 7.05 10.98 -1.86
N PHE A 50 6.31 11.04 -0.74
CA PHE A 50 5.61 9.90 -0.17
C PHE A 50 4.44 9.46 -1.05
N GLU A 51 3.54 10.37 -1.39
CA GLU A 51 2.39 10.10 -2.26
C GLU A 51 2.79 9.48 -3.60
N ASN A 52 3.85 10.02 -4.23
CA ASN A 52 4.34 9.51 -5.52
C ASN A 52 4.94 8.10 -5.42
N SER A 53 5.27 7.62 -4.22
CA SER A 53 5.78 6.27 -4.02
C SER A 53 4.69 5.21 -3.81
N ILE A 54 3.46 5.62 -3.51
CA ILE A 54 2.35 4.70 -3.23
C ILE A 54 2.03 3.76 -4.39
N PRO A 55 1.96 4.20 -5.67
CA PRO A 55 1.66 3.29 -6.78
C PRO A 55 2.68 2.14 -6.91
N ASP A 56 3.96 2.42 -6.66
CA ASP A 56 5.02 1.40 -6.73
C ASP A 56 4.91 0.34 -5.62
N LEU A 57 4.20 0.61 -4.52
CA LEU A 57 3.87 -0.38 -3.49
C LEU A 57 2.77 -1.34 -3.92
N LEU A 58 1.91 -0.92 -4.85
CA LEU A 58 0.72 -1.68 -5.25
C LEU A 58 0.98 -2.59 -6.45
N THR A 59 1.85 -2.15 -7.37
CA THR A 59 2.12 -2.84 -8.65
C THR A 59 3.46 -3.59 -8.70
N GLU A 60 4.19 -3.68 -7.59
CA GLU A 60 5.47 -4.41 -7.47
C GLU A 60 6.48 -4.16 -8.62
N THR A 61 6.82 -2.90 -8.87
CA THR A 61 7.81 -2.52 -9.90
C THR A 61 9.25 -2.69 -9.40
N PRO A 62 10.29 -2.53 -10.25
CA PRO A 62 11.68 -2.44 -9.77
C PRO A 62 11.92 -1.34 -8.72
N LYS A 63 11.01 -0.35 -8.62
CA LYS A 63 11.05 0.71 -7.62
C LYS A 63 10.42 0.31 -6.27
N THR A 64 9.79 -0.86 -6.16
CA THR A 64 9.14 -1.32 -4.91
C THR A 64 10.05 -1.24 -3.70
N LYS A 65 11.34 -1.60 -3.86
CA LYS A 65 12.30 -1.51 -2.76
C LYS A 65 12.48 -0.06 -2.27
N LEU A 66 12.57 0.88 -3.20
CA LEU A 66 12.63 2.31 -2.89
C LEU A 66 11.34 2.79 -2.23
N ALA A 67 10.18 2.38 -2.77
CA ALA A 67 8.87 2.74 -2.23
C ALA A 67 8.68 2.21 -0.79
N THR A 68 9.06 0.96 -0.51
CA THR A 68 9.04 0.39 0.85
C THR A 68 9.96 1.15 1.80
N THR A 69 11.16 1.53 1.35
CA THR A 69 12.08 2.36 2.16
C THR A 69 11.49 3.74 2.45
N LYS A 70 10.94 4.41 1.42
CA LYS A 70 10.26 5.70 1.58
C LYS A 70 9.10 5.59 2.55
N PHE A 71 8.27 4.55 2.43
CA PHE A 71 7.17 4.30 3.35
C PHE A 71 7.66 4.24 4.79
N LYS A 72 8.69 3.44 5.09
CA LYS A 72 9.24 3.33 6.45
C LYS A 72 9.74 4.66 6.99
N ILE A 73 10.46 5.43 6.18
CA ILE A 73 11.01 6.74 6.57
C ILE A 73 9.89 7.72 6.85
N TYR A 74 8.96 7.89 5.90
CA TYR A 74 7.94 8.93 5.98
C TYR A 74 6.81 8.57 6.95
N ALA A 75 6.39 7.31 7.03
CA ALA A 75 5.39 6.88 8.01
C ALA A 75 5.92 7.04 9.46
N SER A 76 7.20 6.76 9.70
CA SER A 76 7.83 7.01 11.00
C SER A 76 7.83 8.49 11.36
N LYS A 77 8.20 9.36 10.40
CA LYS A 77 8.16 10.82 10.58
C LYS A 77 6.73 11.38 10.76
N ALA A 78 5.74 10.79 10.10
CA ALA A 78 4.34 11.22 10.16
C ALA A 78 3.65 10.90 11.51
N GLY A 79 4.28 10.08 12.36
CA GLY A 79 3.77 9.70 13.67
C GLY A 79 2.91 8.44 13.65
N VAL A 80 2.77 7.83 14.84
CA VAL A 80 2.19 6.48 15.00
C VAL A 80 0.73 6.40 14.54
N THR A 81 -0.08 7.42 14.79
CA THR A 81 -1.50 7.45 14.39
C THR A 81 -1.65 7.37 12.87
N ILE A 82 -0.89 8.19 12.14
CA ILE A 82 -0.88 8.19 10.67
C ILE A 82 -0.31 6.87 10.15
N ALA A 83 0.81 6.40 10.72
CA ALA A 83 1.43 5.14 10.31
C ALA A 83 0.49 3.93 10.45
N ASN A 84 -0.32 3.88 11.52
CA ASN A 84 -1.31 2.83 11.74
C ASN A 84 -2.47 2.92 10.74
N GLY A 85 -3.03 4.12 10.52
CA GLY A 85 -4.09 4.30 9.52
C GLY A 85 -3.62 3.94 8.11
N LEU A 86 -2.38 4.29 7.74
CA LEU A 86 -1.77 3.88 6.46
C LEU A 86 -1.68 2.36 6.34
N LYS A 87 -1.31 1.67 7.44
CA LYS A 87 -1.26 0.20 7.46
C LYS A 87 -2.65 -0.40 7.25
N GLU A 88 -3.66 0.08 7.98
CA GLU A 88 -5.03 -0.44 7.90
C GLU A 88 -5.61 -0.29 6.48
N ILE A 89 -5.33 0.81 5.79
CA ILE A 89 -5.78 1.02 4.41
C ILE A 89 -5.03 0.11 3.43
N LEU A 90 -3.71 0.02 3.57
CA LEU A 90 -2.85 -0.60 2.56
C LEU A 90 -2.72 -2.12 2.72
N ILE A 91 -2.94 -2.68 3.91
CA ILE A 91 -2.73 -4.11 4.18
C ILE A 91 -3.63 -5.01 3.32
N ASP A 92 -4.79 -4.53 2.90
CA ASP A 92 -5.69 -5.31 2.04
C ASP A 92 -5.37 -5.15 0.53
N VAL A 93 -4.52 -4.19 0.17
CA VAL A 93 -4.28 -3.81 -1.23
C VAL A 93 -2.84 -4.05 -1.67
N VAL A 94 -1.85 -4.04 -0.78
CA VAL A 94 -0.46 -4.38 -1.14
C VAL A 94 -0.25 -5.89 -1.22
N SER A 95 0.83 -6.34 -1.86
CA SER A 95 1.17 -7.76 -1.94
C SER A 95 1.73 -8.30 -0.62
N GLU A 96 1.69 -9.61 -0.43
CA GLU A 96 2.29 -10.28 0.74
C GLU A 96 3.79 -9.95 0.91
N SER A 97 4.52 -9.82 -0.19
CA SER A 97 5.93 -9.40 -0.18
C SER A 97 6.12 -7.99 0.41
N VAL A 98 5.24 -7.05 0.08
CA VAL A 98 5.26 -5.68 0.61
C VAL A 98 4.81 -5.66 2.06
N LYS A 99 3.79 -6.43 2.45
CA LYS A 99 3.36 -6.57 3.85
C LYS A 99 4.53 -7.02 4.73
N LYS A 100 5.21 -8.08 4.31
CA LYS A 100 6.37 -8.63 5.00
C LYS A 100 7.53 -7.63 5.03
N ALA A 101 7.74 -6.90 3.95
CA ALA A 101 8.82 -5.94 3.87
C ALA A 101 8.60 -4.72 4.78
N ILE A 102 7.37 -4.23 4.92
CA ILE A 102 7.05 -3.04 5.73
C ILE A 102 6.77 -3.41 7.19
N TRP A 103 5.86 -4.36 7.42
CA TRP A 103 5.31 -4.67 8.75
C TRP A 103 5.72 -6.05 9.29
N GLY A 104 6.38 -6.88 8.49
CA GLY A 104 6.82 -8.21 8.91
C GLY A 104 5.69 -9.24 9.06
N VAL A 105 4.51 -8.94 8.51
CA VAL A 105 3.33 -9.83 8.49
C VAL A 105 3.10 -10.40 7.10
#